data_AF-A0A366WLC8-F1
#
_entry.id   AF-A0A366WLC8-F1
#
_cell.length_a   1.000
_cell.length_b   1.000
_cell.length_c   1.000
_cell.angle_alpha   90.00
_cell.angle_beta   90.00
_cell.angle_gamma   90.00
#
_symmetry.space_group_name_H-M   'P 1'
#
loop_
_entity.id
_entity.type
_entity.pdbx_description
1 polymer ?
#
loop_
_entity_poly.entity_id
_entity_poly.type
_entity_poly.pdbx_seq_one_letter_code
_entity_poly.pdbx_strand_id
1 'polypeptide(L)'
;MGDFYQNGIVTTLHNLVRRPVEDLEAELMTFRKSRPMSLVLPSLYSELEGPALKNIVHELTKVPYLDEIIIGLDRANEEQYRHALEYFSELPQNFKVLWNDGPRLRAIDQKLREKNLAPTEMGKGRNVWYCFGYVLASGVSESVALHDCDILTYSRDLVARLIYPVANPGFNYMFCKGYYARVADGKMNGRVSRLLVTPLIRALKKVCGPSDFLDYLDSYRYPLAGEFSFRTDVINDLRIPSDWGLEIGVLSEMKRNYATNRLCQVDIADVYDHKHQELSPEDASQGLSKMSVDIAKALFRKLATNGEIFSSEKFRTIKATYFRIALDFVETYQNDAIINGLVFDRHKEEKAVELFAQNVMSAGAYFLENPMDTPFIPSWNRVTSAIPDIKEQLLEAVDLDNKEYRP
;
A
#
# COMPACT_ATOMS: atom_id res chain seq x y z
N MET A 1 -14.72 -24.79 -0.84
CA MET A 1 -15.03 -24.90 0.60
C MET A 1 -14.19 -23.83 1.28
N GLY A 2 -14.81 -22.80 1.84
CA GLY A 2 -14.08 -21.75 2.55
C GLY A 2 -13.68 -22.23 3.94
N ASP A 3 -12.49 -21.88 4.38
CA ASP A 3 -12.06 -22.01 5.77
C ASP A 3 -12.20 -20.64 6.46
N PHE A 4 -12.53 -20.64 7.75
CA PHE A 4 -12.72 -19.45 8.58
C PHE A 4 -11.65 -19.32 9.67
N TYR A 5 -10.54 -20.06 9.51
CA TYR A 5 -9.40 -20.04 10.40
C TYR A 5 -8.91 -18.63 10.76
N GLN A 6 -8.64 -18.43 12.04
CA GLN A 6 -8.06 -17.22 12.60
C GLN A 6 -6.72 -17.58 13.22
N ASN A 7 -5.66 -16.84 12.90
CA ASN A 7 -4.33 -17.06 13.50
C ASN A 7 -4.19 -16.49 14.92
N GLY A 8 -5.17 -15.71 15.38
CA GLY A 8 -5.23 -15.14 16.73
C GLY A 8 -4.46 -13.82 16.94
N ILE A 9 -3.71 -13.34 15.94
CA ILE A 9 -2.96 -12.07 16.03
C ILE A 9 -3.78 -10.95 15.39
N VAL A 10 -4.11 -11.09 14.10
CA VAL A 10 -4.90 -10.11 13.34
C VAL A 10 -6.19 -10.80 12.88
N THR A 11 -7.31 -10.10 13.03
CA THR A 11 -8.61 -10.66 12.62
C THR A 11 -8.71 -10.77 11.11
N THR A 12 -9.10 -11.93 10.61
CA THR A 12 -9.32 -12.19 9.18
C THR A 12 -10.83 -12.26 8.88
N LEU A 13 -11.32 -11.30 8.10
CA LEU A 13 -12.69 -11.25 7.60
C LEU A 13 -12.76 -11.96 6.25
N HIS A 14 -13.34 -13.14 6.23
CA HIS A 14 -13.37 -14.02 5.05
C HIS A 14 -14.59 -13.74 4.16
N ASN A 15 -14.45 -13.91 2.85
CA ASN A 15 -15.57 -13.93 1.92
C ASN A 15 -16.22 -15.34 1.89
N LEU A 16 -16.92 -15.70 2.97
CA LEU A 16 -17.44 -17.08 3.16
C LEU A 16 -18.64 -17.41 2.28
N VAL A 17 -19.46 -16.39 1.99
CA VAL A 17 -20.67 -16.49 1.18
C VAL A 17 -20.63 -15.40 0.13
N ARG A 18 -21.15 -15.69 -1.06
CA ARG A 18 -21.30 -14.70 -2.14
C ARG A 18 -22.43 -13.73 -1.81
N ARG A 19 -22.22 -12.92 -0.76
CA ARG A 19 -23.12 -11.82 -0.39
C ARG A 19 -23.17 -10.83 -1.56
N PRO A 20 -24.36 -10.42 -2.02
CA PRO A 20 -24.50 -9.38 -3.03
C PRO A 20 -23.82 -8.08 -2.59
N VAL A 21 -23.15 -7.40 -3.53
CA VAL A 21 -22.47 -6.14 -3.24
C VAL A 21 -23.48 -5.05 -2.86
N GLU A 22 -24.68 -5.10 -3.44
CA GLU A 22 -25.77 -4.16 -3.18
C GLU A 22 -26.19 -4.16 -1.71
N ASP A 23 -26.10 -5.31 -1.02
CA ASP A 23 -26.40 -5.40 0.41
C ASP A 23 -25.33 -4.69 1.26
N LEU A 24 -24.05 -4.82 0.87
CA LEU A 24 -22.96 -4.07 1.51
C LEU A 24 -23.12 -2.57 1.27
N GLU A 25 -23.44 -2.18 0.03
CA GLU A 25 -23.66 -0.79 -0.37
C GLU A 25 -24.81 -0.15 0.40
N ALA A 26 -25.93 -0.86 0.60
CA ALA A 26 -27.06 -0.37 1.38
C ALA A 26 -26.70 -0.09 2.85
N GLU A 27 -25.88 -0.95 3.45
CA GLU A 27 -25.33 -0.73 4.80
C GLU A 27 -24.35 0.44 4.82
N LEU A 28 -23.44 0.51 3.85
CA LEU A 28 -22.48 1.62 3.72
C LEU A 28 -23.17 2.96 3.54
N MET A 29 -24.26 3.04 2.77
CA MET A 29 -25.11 4.23 2.65
C MET A 29 -25.69 4.68 4.00
N THR A 30 -25.95 3.74 4.91
CA THR A 30 -26.38 4.06 6.27
C THR A 30 -25.21 4.52 7.13
N PHE A 31 -24.07 3.83 7.05
CA PHE A 31 -22.86 4.15 7.82
C PHE A 31 -22.30 5.52 7.48
N ARG A 32 -22.35 5.92 6.20
CA ARG A 32 -21.93 7.22 5.67
C ARG A 32 -22.45 8.41 6.49
N LYS A 33 -23.67 8.30 7.03
CA LYS A 33 -24.30 9.37 7.84
C LYS A 33 -23.54 9.66 9.13
N SER A 34 -22.89 8.67 9.71
CA SER A 34 -22.07 8.79 10.92
C SER A 34 -20.58 8.77 10.62
N ARG A 35 -20.15 8.05 9.58
CA ARG A 35 -18.77 7.89 9.16
C ARG A 35 -18.68 8.15 7.65
N PRO A 36 -18.55 9.42 7.23
CA PRO A 36 -18.35 9.76 5.82
C PRO A 36 -17.09 9.07 5.27
N MET A 37 -17.11 8.72 3.99
CA MET A 37 -16.17 7.80 3.37
C MET A 37 -15.45 8.42 2.16
N SER A 38 -14.13 8.29 2.13
CA SER A 38 -13.30 8.65 0.97
C SER A 38 -12.54 7.49 0.36
N LEU A 39 -12.20 7.65 -0.92
CA LEU A 39 -11.25 6.80 -1.63
C LEU A 39 -10.07 7.63 -2.11
N VAL A 40 -8.85 7.17 -1.84
CA VAL A 40 -7.59 7.76 -2.32
C VAL A 40 -7.03 6.90 -3.46
N LEU A 41 -6.70 7.56 -4.56
CA LEU A 41 -6.14 6.97 -5.78
C LEU A 41 -4.81 7.66 -6.12
N PRO A 42 -3.66 7.20 -5.60
CA PRO A 42 -2.36 7.70 -6.02
C PRO A 42 -2.07 7.19 -7.44
N SER A 43 -1.79 8.11 -8.36
CA SER A 43 -1.62 7.78 -9.78
C SER A 43 -0.48 8.54 -10.45
N LEU A 44 0.17 7.87 -11.41
CA LEU A 44 1.01 8.52 -12.41
C LEU A 44 0.15 8.93 -13.61
N TYR A 45 0.47 10.05 -14.26
CA TYR A 45 -0.23 10.42 -15.50
C TYR A 45 -0.27 9.29 -16.55
N SER A 46 0.81 8.53 -16.69
CA SER A 46 0.88 7.41 -17.64
C SER A 46 -0.11 6.27 -17.37
N GLU A 47 -0.78 6.24 -16.21
CA GLU A 47 -1.82 5.25 -15.90
C GLU A 47 -3.17 5.63 -16.50
N LEU A 48 -3.43 6.93 -16.76
CA LEU A 48 -4.64 7.39 -17.44
C LEU A 48 -4.74 6.88 -18.88
N GLU A 49 -3.59 6.58 -19.49
CA GLU A 49 -3.47 5.98 -20.82
C GLU A 49 -3.75 4.45 -20.81
N GLY A 50 -3.80 3.84 -19.62
CA GLY A 50 -3.96 2.40 -19.43
C GLY A 50 -5.43 1.95 -19.30
N PRO A 51 -5.72 0.68 -19.64
CA PRO A 51 -7.08 0.14 -19.52
C PRO A 51 -7.53 -0.09 -18.07
N ALA A 52 -6.59 -0.26 -17.13
CA ALA A 52 -6.88 -0.49 -15.72
C ALA A 52 -7.65 0.68 -15.10
N LEU A 53 -7.08 1.89 -15.15
CA LEU A 53 -7.70 3.06 -14.54
C LEU A 53 -9.04 3.42 -15.18
N LYS A 54 -9.20 3.17 -16.49
CA LYS A 54 -10.48 3.35 -17.18
C LYS A 54 -11.58 2.45 -16.60
N ASN A 55 -11.26 1.18 -16.36
CA ASN A 55 -12.19 0.26 -15.71
C ASN A 55 -12.47 0.66 -14.26
N ILE A 56 -11.44 1.12 -13.52
CA ILE A 56 -11.59 1.63 -12.15
C ILE A 56 -12.60 2.79 -12.12
N VAL A 57 -12.41 3.82 -12.94
CA VAL A 57 -13.34 4.97 -13.01
C VAL A 57 -14.75 4.51 -13.37
N HIS A 58 -14.89 3.64 -14.38
CA HIS A 58 -16.19 3.10 -14.77
C HIS A 58 -16.91 2.40 -13.62
N GLU A 59 -16.23 1.55 -12.87
CA GLU A 59 -16.81 0.88 -11.70
C GLU A 59 -17.14 1.86 -10.56
N LEU A 60 -16.28 2.87 -10.34
CA LEU A 60 -16.51 3.90 -9.33
C LEU A 60 -17.71 4.79 -9.63
N THR A 61 -18.11 4.98 -10.89
CA THR A 61 -19.37 5.69 -11.22
C THR A 61 -20.61 5.04 -10.60
N LYS A 62 -20.52 3.74 -10.26
CA LYS A 62 -21.61 2.94 -9.69
C LYS A 62 -21.60 2.93 -8.16
N VAL A 63 -20.68 3.63 -7.50
CA VAL A 63 -20.47 3.57 -6.04
C VAL A 63 -21.17 4.75 -5.33
N PRO A 64 -22.31 4.54 -4.64
CA PRO A 64 -23.13 5.64 -4.14
C PRO A 64 -22.69 6.20 -2.77
N TYR A 65 -21.88 5.44 -2.01
CA TYR A 65 -21.60 5.73 -0.60
C TYR A 65 -20.32 6.54 -0.35
N LEU A 66 -19.51 6.81 -1.39
CA LEU A 66 -18.31 7.64 -1.25
C LEU A 66 -18.70 9.13 -1.26
N ASP A 67 -18.21 9.87 -0.26
CA ASP A 67 -18.34 11.31 -0.14
C ASP A 67 -17.35 12.07 -1.01
N GLU A 68 -16.12 11.56 -1.10
CA GLU A 68 -15.05 12.21 -1.87
C GLU A 68 -14.04 11.20 -2.42
N ILE A 69 -13.64 11.37 -3.69
CA ILE A 69 -12.56 10.63 -4.33
C ILE A 69 -11.37 11.57 -4.54
N ILE A 70 -10.21 11.19 -4.00
CA ILE A 70 -9.00 12.03 -3.96
C ILE A 70 -7.96 11.35 -4.84
N ILE A 71 -7.62 11.99 -5.95
CA ILE A 71 -6.67 11.49 -6.93
C ILE A 71 -5.36 12.27 -6.77
N GLY A 72 -4.27 11.59 -6.44
CA GLY A 72 -2.95 12.20 -6.42
C GLY A 72 -2.24 11.99 -7.74
N LEU A 73 -2.04 13.05 -8.53
CA LEU A 73 -1.48 12.97 -9.88
C LEU A 73 0.00 13.39 -9.88
N ASP A 74 0.87 12.41 -10.12
CA ASP A 74 2.31 12.62 -10.31
C ASP A 74 2.69 12.62 -11.79
N ARG A 75 3.79 13.31 -12.12
CA ARG A 75 4.42 13.37 -13.44
C ARG A 75 3.50 13.87 -14.55
N ALA A 76 2.66 14.86 -14.25
CA ALA A 76 1.84 15.56 -15.22
C ALA A 76 2.36 16.99 -15.46
N ASN A 77 2.33 17.44 -16.72
CA ASN A 77 2.40 18.86 -17.08
C ASN A 77 0.98 19.49 -17.03
N GLU A 78 0.85 20.78 -17.38
CA GLU A 78 -0.45 21.47 -17.32
C GLU A 78 -1.51 20.86 -18.24
N GLU A 79 -1.17 20.58 -19.50
CA GLU A 79 -2.09 19.98 -20.48
C GLU A 79 -2.57 18.61 -20.01
N GLN A 80 -1.64 17.81 -19.49
CA GLN A 80 -1.90 16.50 -18.91
C GLN A 80 -2.77 16.59 -17.64
N TYR A 81 -2.58 17.62 -16.81
CA TYR A 81 -3.44 17.87 -15.66
C TYR A 81 -4.87 18.27 -16.06
N ARG A 82 -5.02 19.13 -17.08
CA ARG A 82 -6.34 19.47 -17.66
C ARG A 82 -7.05 18.23 -18.19
N HIS A 83 -6.32 17.38 -18.93
CA HIS A 83 -6.85 16.11 -19.40
C HIS A 83 -7.27 15.20 -18.23
N ALA A 84 -6.49 15.15 -17.14
CA ALA A 84 -6.88 14.39 -15.95
C ALA A 84 -8.18 14.91 -15.30
N LEU A 85 -8.37 16.23 -15.22
CA LEU A 85 -9.61 16.82 -14.71
C LEU A 85 -10.83 16.45 -15.56
N GLU A 86 -10.67 16.42 -16.89
CA GLU A 86 -11.71 15.95 -17.81
C GLU A 86 -11.97 14.45 -17.63
N TYR A 87 -10.91 13.65 -17.58
CA TYR A 87 -10.98 12.19 -17.43
C TYR A 87 -11.76 11.76 -16.19
N PHE A 88 -11.50 12.40 -15.04
CA PHE A 88 -12.20 12.10 -13.79
C PHE A 88 -13.57 12.79 -13.67
N SER A 89 -13.95 13.66 -14.61
CA SER A 89 -15.27 14.31 -14.61
C SER A 89 -16.44 13.35 -14.80
N GLU A 90 -16.18 12.12 -15.26
CA GLU A 90 -17.14 11.02 -15.32
C GLU A 90 -17.62 10.56 -13.94
N LEU A 91 -16.85 10.82 -12.87
CA LEU A 91 -17.21 10.45 -11.50
C LEU A 91 -18.37 11.32 -11.00
N PRO A 92 -19.51 10.73 -10.58
CA PRO A 92 -20.64 11.49 -10.03
C PRO A 92 -20.39 11.98 -8.60
N GLN A 93 -19.38 11.44 -7.90
CA GLN A 93 -19.00 11.88 -6.56
C GLN A 93 -18.24 13.20 -6.60
N ASN A 94 -18.12 13.87 -5.45
CA ASN A 94 -17.12 14.94 -5.33
C ASN A 94 -15.73 14.32 -5.54
N PHE A 95 -14.93 14.91 -6.42
CA PHE A 95 -13.57 14.45 -6.67
C PHE A 95 -12.59 15.61 -6.69
N LYS A 96 -11.34 15.31 -6.33
CA LYS A 96 -10.24 16.28 -6.28
C LYS A 96 -9.02 15.65 -6.90
N VAL A 97 -8.41 16.36 -7.86
CA VAL A 97 -7.15 15.95 -8.47
C VAL A 97 -6.03 16.83 -7.90
N LEU A 98 -5.11 16.25 -7.14
CA LEU A 98 -3.93 16.92 -6.61
C LEU A 98 -2.85 16.88 -7.68
N TRP A 99 -2.51 18.04 -8.25
CA TRP A 99 -1.40 18.15 -9.18
C TRP A 99 -0.07 18.27 -8.41
N ASN A 100 0.51 17.15 -8.01
CA ASN A 100 1.69 17.13 -7.12
C ASN A 100 2.91 17.85 -7.73
N ASP A 101 2.99 17.86 -9.06
CA ASP A 101 4.01 18.56 -9.85
C ASP A 101 3.59 19.98 -10.28
N GLY A 102 2.39 20.40 -9.93
CA GLY A 102 1.84 21.71 -10.24
C GLY A 102 2.52 22.84 -9.46
N PRO A 103 2.43 24.08 -9.94
CA PRO A 103 3.11 25.23 -9.34
C PRO A 103 2.70 25.44 -7.87
N ARG A 104 1.42 25.26 -7.53
CA ARG A 104 0.91 25.48 -6.16
C ARG A 104 1.39 24.42 -5.18
N LEU A 105 1.29 23.13 -5.52
CA LEU A 105 1.79 22.06 -4.64
C LEU A 105 3.32 22.03 -4.57
N ARG A 106 4.03 22.43 -5.63
CA ARG A 106 5.50 22.62 -5.57
C ARG A 106 5.91 23.77 -4.66
N ALA A 107 5.13 24.86 -4.59
CA ALA A 107 5.38 25.93 -3.63
C ALA A 107 5.23 25.46 -2.17
N ILE A 108 4.21 24.63 -1.91
CA ILE A 108 4.03 23.98 -0.60
C ILE A 108 5.21 23.04 -0.30
N ASP A 109 5.59 22.19 -1.25
CA ASP A 109 6.76 21.30 -1.12
C ASP A 109 8.03 22.08 -0.78
N GLN A 110 8.28 23.19 -1.46
CA GLN A 110 9.43 24.06 -1.20
C GLN A 110 9.41 24.62 0.23
N LYS A 111 8.26 25.13 0.69
CA LYS A 111 8.08 25.61 2.07
C LYS A 111 8.34 24.50 3.11
N LEU A 112 7.92 23.27 2.81
CA LEU A 112 8.20 22.11 3.65
C LEU A 112 9.69 21.72 3.63
N ARG A 113 10.36 21.79 2.48
CA ARG A 113 11.80 21.50 2.33
C ARG A 113 12.65 22.43 3.19
N GLU A 114 12.34 23.71 3.21
CA GLU A 114 13.06 24.72 4.01
C GLU A 114 13.07 24.42 5.51
N LYS A 115 12.09 23.64 5.99
CA LYS A 115 11.98 23.19 7.38
C LYS A 115 12.40 21.72 7.59
N ASN A 116 12.92 21.06 6.56
CA ASN A 116 13.21 19.61 6.55
C ASN A 116 11.97 18.76 6.90
N LEU A 117 10.82 19.15 6.36
CA LEU A 117 9.51 18.50 6.57
C LEU A 117 8.95 17.83 5.32
N ALA A 118 9.49 18.14 4.14
CA ALA A 118 9.03 17.56 2.88
C ALA A 118 9.51 16.11 2.69
N PRO A 119 8.72 15.25 2.02
CA PRO A 119 9.21 14.00 1.48
C PRO A 119 10.39 14.26 0.52
N THR A 120 11.54 13.63 0.76
CA THR A 120 12.77 13.86 -0.02
C THR A 120 12.83 13.05 -1.31
N GLU A 121 12.23 11.87 -1.33
CA GLU A 121 12.21 10.99 -2.49
C GLU A 121 10.88 11.08 -3.25
N MET A 122 10.96 10.93 -4.57
CA MET A 122 9.79 10.81 -5.44
C MET A 122 9.27 9.37 -5.43
N GLY A 123 7.94 9.21 -5.48
CA GLY A 123 7.31 7.90 -5.58
C GLY A 123 5.93 7.85 -4.92
N LYS A 124 5.33 6.65 -4.94
CA LYS A 124 4.00 6.37 -4.38
C LYS A 124 3.85 6.83 -2.94
N GLY A 125 4.87 6.63 -2.09
CA GLY A 125 4.84 7.06 -0.69
C GLY A 125 4.66 8.58 -0.53
N ARG A 126 5.34 9.39 -1.35
CA ARG A 126 5.19 10.85 -1.39
C ARG A 126 3.80 11.27 -1.87
N ASN A 127 3.30 10.63 -2.93
CA ASN A 127 1.97 10.89 -3.47
C ASN A 127 0.88 10.65 -2.41
N VAL A 128 0.89 9.45 -1.82
CA VAL A 128 -0.02 9.06 -0.74
C VAL A 128 0.06 10.01 0.44
N TRP A 129 1.28 10.46 0.80
CA TRP A 129 1.46 11.41 1.89
C TRP A 129 0.78 12.77 1.63
N TYR A 130 0.85 13.31 0.41
CA TYR A 130 0.14 14.53 0.03
C TYR A 130 -1.39 14.33 -0.01
N CYS A 131 -1.86 13.20 -0.56
CA CYS A 131 -3.29 12.84 -0.53
C CYS A 131 -3.82 12.77 0.91
N PHE A 132 -3.06 12.18 1.83
CA PHE A 132 -3.41 12.09 3.24
C PHE A 132 -3.40 13.45 3.93
N GLY A 133 -2.49 14.35 3.54
CA GLY A 133 -2.54 15.74 3.95
C GLY A 133 -3.84 16.41 3.54
N TYR A 134 -4.26 16.17 2.30
CA TYR A 134 -5.51 16.71 1.78
C TYR A 134 -6.73 16.13 2.51
N VAL A 135 -6.78 14.82 2.74
CA VAL A 135 -7.84 14.18 3.56
C VAL A 135 -7.96 14.87 4.93
N LEU A 136 -6.82 15.09 5.60
CA LEU A 136 -6.80 15.76 6.90
C LEU A 136 -7.19 17.23 6.84
N ALA A 137 -6.99 17.89 5.69
CA ALA A 137 -7.30 19.29 5.48
C ALA A 137 -8.76 19.51 5.07
N SER A 138 -9.32 18.64 4.22
CA SER A 138 -10.71 18.71 3.77
C SER A 138 -11.67 18.41 4.92
N GLY A 139 -11.29 17.50 5.83
CA GLY A 139 -12.11 17.14 6.99
C GLY A 139 -13.42 16.45 6.60
N VAL A 140 -13.55 16.01 5.34
CA VAL A 140 -14.79 15.42 4.80
C VAL A 140 -15.02 14.03 5.36
N SER A 141 -13.95 13.25 5.57
CA SER A 141 -14.05 11.81 5.74
C SER A 141 -13.61 11.32 7.11
N GLU A 142 -14.32 10.34 7.65
CA GLU A 142 -13.95 9.60 8.87
C GLU A 142 -13.34 8.23 8.55
N SER A 143 -13.69 7.66 7.38
CA SER A 143 -13.15 6.40 6.88
C SER A 143 -12.57 6.58 5.49
N VAL A 144 -11.39 6.04 5.25
CA VAL A 144 -10.61 6.27 4.03
C VAL A 144 -10.11 4.94 3.52
N ALA A 145 -10.40 4.63 2.26
CA ALA A 145 -9.77 3.53 1.52
C ALA A 145 -8.68 4.07 0.59
N LEU A 146 -7.69 3.25 0.29
CA LEU A 146 -6.66 3.51 -0.70
C LEU A 146 -6.55 2.31 -1.63
N HIS A 147 -6.57 2.56 -2.94
CA HIS A 147 -6.39 1.53 -3.98
C HIS A 147 -5.30 1.93 -4.97
N ASP A 148 -4.64 0.92 -5.54
CA ASP A 148 -3.75 1.13 -6.68
C ASP A 148 -4.53 1.42 -7.96
N CYS A 149 -3.97 2.26 -8.83
CA CYS A 149 -4.57 2.67 -10.10
C CYS A 149 -4.27 1.69 -11.26
N ASP A 150 -3.60 0.57 -10.99
CA ASP A 150 -3.14 -0.40 -11.99
C ASP A 150 -3.86 -1.77 -11.92
N ILE A 151 -4.99 -1.83 -11.19
CA ILE A 151 -5.81 -3.03 -11.01
C ILE A 151 -6.65 -3.29 -12.26
N LEU A 152 -6.38 -4.41 -12.96
CA LEU A 152 -7.05 -4.79 -14.20
C LEU A 152 -8.43 -5.41 -13.95
N THR A 153 -8.56 -6.19 -12.88
CA THR A 153 -9.80 -6.89 -12.52
C THR A 153 -10.65 -6.12 -11.51
N TYR A 154 -10.55 -4.79 -11.53
CA TYR A 154 -11.24 -3.94 -10.56
C TYR A 154 -12.76 -4.10 -10.64
N SER A 155 -13.39 -4.20 -9.48
CA SER A 155 -14.85 -4.23 -9.31
C SER A 155 -15.23 -3.38 -8.11
N ARG A 156 -16.41 -2.76 -8.15
CA ARG A 156 -16.94 -1.99 -7.01
C ARG A 156 -17.07 -2.78 -5.69
N ASP A 157 -17.13 -4.11 -5.77
CA ASP A 157 -17.10 -5.00 -4.59
C ASP A 157 -15.81 -4.86 -3.77
N LEU A 158 -14.69 -4.58 -4.43
CA LEU A 158 -13.37 -4.42 -3.82
C LEU A 158 -13.37 -3.26 -2.81
N VAL A 159 -13.80 -2.07 -3.24
CA VAL A 159 -13.89 -0.89 -2.34
C VAL A 159 -14.91 -1.11 -1.23
N ALA A 160 -16.05 -1.72 -1.55
CA ALA A 160 -17.11 -1.97 -0.57
C ALA A 160 -16.61 -2.87 0.56
N ARG A 161 -15.94 -3.98 0.22
CA ARG A 161 -15.37 -4.91 1.21
C ARG A 161 -14.22 -4.31 1.99
N LEU A 162 -13.35 -3.54 1.33
CA LEU A 162 -12.17 -2.99 1.97
C LEU A 162 -12.52 -1.93 3.02
N ILE A 163 -13.46 -1.03 2.71
CA ILE A 163 -13.82 0.08 3.61
C ILE A 163 -14.79 -0.34 4.71
N TYR A 164 -15.58 -1.40 4.48
CA TYR A 164 -16.62 -1.85 5.39
C TYR A 164 -16.17 -1.99 6.86
N PRO A 165 -15.01 -2.61 7.18
CA PRO A 165 -14.64 -2.84 8.57
C PRO A 165 -14.37 -1.56 9.37
N VAL A 166 -13.88 -0.52 8.70
CA VAL A 166 -13.57 0.78 9.33
C VAL A 166 -14.77 1.72 9.29
N ALA A 167 -15.63 1.61 8.26
CA ALA A 167 -16.87 2.38 8.14
C ALA A 167 -17.99 1.89 9.07
N ASN A 168 -18.08 0.59 9.38
CA ASN A 168 -19.16 0.04 10.18
C ASN A 168 -19.14 0.59 11.64
N PRO A 169 -20.17 1.34 12.08
CA PRO A 169 -20.20 1.94 13.42
C PRO A 169 -20.13 0.94 14.57
N GLY A 170 -20.64 -0.28 14.37
CA GLY A 170 -20.59 -1.36 15.34
C GLY A 170 -19.22 -2.02 15.46
N PHE A 171 -18.30 -1.75 14.53
CA PHE A 171 -16.94 -2.28 14.57
C PHE A 171 -15.98 -1.28 15.19
N ASN A 172 -14.95 -1.83 15.83
CA ASN A 172 -13.90 -1.10 16.53
C ASN A 172 -12.58 -1.02 15.75
N TYR A 173 -12.57 -1.45 14.49
CA TYR A 173 -11.37 -1.47 13.66
C TYR A 173 -10.93 -0.06 13.26
N MET A 174 -9.62 0.16 13.35
CA MET A 174 -8.92 1.38 12.97
C MET A 174 -8.26 1.24 11.60
N PHE A 175 -7.91 0.02 11.21
CA PHE A 175 -7.21 -0.30 9.98
C PHE A 175 -7.62 -1.67 9.46
N CYS A 176 -7.79 -1.77 8.14
CA CYS A 176 -8.09 -3.00 7.44
C CYS A 176 -7.18 -3.15 6.21
N LYS A 177 -6.51 -4.30 6.09
CA LYS A 177 -5.71 -4.66 4.91
C LYS A 177 -6.51 -5.55 3.96
N GLY A 178 -6.53 -5.24 2.68
CA GLY A 178 -7.07 -6.14 1.66
C GLY A 178 -6.17 -7.37 1.49
N TYR A 179 -6.78 -8.53 1.26
CA TYR A 179 -6.05 -9.72 0.83
C TYR A 179 -6.78 -10.41 -0.33
N TYR A 180 -6.00 -11.04 -1.20
CA TYR A 180 -6.50 -11.65 -2.44
C TYR A 180 -5.45 -12.59 -3.04
N ALA A 181 -5.91 -13.65 -3.69
CA ALA A 181 -5.03 -14.51 -4.47
C ALA A 181 -4.71 -13.86 -5.83
N ARG A 182 -3.45 -13.94 -6.25
CA ARG A 182 -3.00 -13.41 -7.54
C ARG A 182 -2.79 -14.55 -8.54
N VAL A 183 -3.83 -14.83 -9.31
CA VAL A 183 -3.83 -15.84 -10.37
C VAL A 183 -4.35 -15.21 -11.65
N ALA A 184 -3.52 -15.21 -12.70
CA ALA A 184 -3.87 -14.70 -14.02
C ALA A 184 -3.13 -15.51 -15.09
N ASP A 185 -3.70 -15.59 -16.29
CA ASP A 185 -3.12 -16.32 -17.43
C ASP A 185 -2.68 -17.76 -17.13
N GLY A 186 -3.44 -18.44 -16.26
CA GLY A 186 -3.14 -19.81 -15.82
C GLY A 186 -1.84 -19.93 -15.00
N LYS A 187 -1.40 -18.86 -14.32
CA LYS A 187 -0.16 -18.82 -13.53
C LYS A 187 -0.35 -18.17 -12.16
N MET A 188 0.54 -18.50 -11.23
CA MET A 188 0.64 -17.86 -9.92
C MET A 188 1.55 -16.62 -9.96
N ASN A 189 1.01 -15.45 -9.61
CA ASN A 189 1.74 -14.19 -9.59
C ASN A 189 2.17 -13.79 -8.17
N GLY A 190 2.74 -12.59 -7.99
CA GLY A 190 3.13 -12.08 -6.66
C GLY A 190 4.46 -12.62 -6.13
N ARG A 191 5.49 -12.74 -6.98
CA ARG A 191 6.82 -13.26 -6.61
C ARG A 191 7.42 -12.61 -5.37
N VAL A 192 7.27 -11.30 -5.20
CA VAL A 192 7.85 -10.60 -4.04
C VAL A 192 7.17 -11.06 -2.74
N SER A 193 5.84 -11.17 -2.70
CA SER A 193 5.13 -11.70 -1.53
C SER A 193 5.46 -13.18 -1.26
N ARG A 194 5.45 -14.00 -2.32
CA ARG A 194 5.65 -15.46 -2.26
C ARG A 194 7.09 -15.86 -1.95
N LEU A 195 8.05 -15.28 -2.65
CA LEU A 195 9.44 -15.74 -2.70
C LEU A 195 10.41 -14.83 -1.92
N LEU A 196 10.03 -13.58 -1.62
CA LEU A 196 10.85 -12.69 -0.79
C LEU A 196 10.27 -12.53 0.61
N VAL A 197 9.11 -11.89 0.75
CA VAL A 197 8.62 -11.40 2.05
C VAL A 197 8.35 -12.54 3.01
N THR A 198 7.55 -13.53 2.61
CA THR A 198 7.21 -14.66 3.50
C THR A 198 8.48 -15.42 3.91
N PRO A 199 9.35 -15.88 2.98
CA PRO A 199 10.58 -16.56 3.36
C PRO A 199 11.54 -15.70 4.19
N LEU A 200 11.64 -14.39 3.92
CA LEU A 200 12.52 -13.47 4.64
C LEU A 200 12.03 -13.26 6.07
N ILE A 201 10.73 -13.07 6.30
CA ILE A 201 10.15 -12.98 7.65
C ILE A 201 10.43 -14.26 8.43
N ARG A 202 10.26 -15.44 7.81
CA ARG A 202 10.55 -16.74 8.45
C ARG A 202 12.04 -16.91 8.76
N ALA A 203 12.92 -16.46 7.86
CA ALA A 203 14.36 -16.45 8.09
C ALA A 203 14.75 -15.52 9.25
N LEU A 204 14.19 -14.31 9.29
CA LEU A 204 14.40 -13.35 10.37
C LEU A 204 13.93 -13.93 11.71
N LYS A 205 12.76 -14.56 11.78
CA LYS A 205 12.27 -15.24 13.01
C LYS A 205 13.25 -16.32 13.48
N LYS A 206 13.83 -17.08 12.55
CA LYS A 206 14.78 -18.15 12.88
C LYS A 206 16.15 -17.63 13.34
N VAL A 207 16.63 -16.54 12.75
CA VAL A 207 17.98 -16.00 13.02
C VAL A 207 17.98 -14.98 14.16
N CYS A 208 16.97 -14.13 14.26
CA CYS A 208 16.85 -13.09 15.28
C CYS A 208 16.15 -13.60 16.55
N GLY A 209 15.39 -14.70 16.46
CA GLY A 209 14.63 -15.25 17.58
C GLY A 209 13.19 -14.74 17.65
N PRO A 210 12.49 -14.97 18.77
CA PRO A 210 11.10 -14.56 18.96
C PRO A 210 10.90 -13.05 18.77
N SER A 211 9.87 -12.67 18.02
CA SER A 211 9.57 -11.26 17.74
C SER A 211 8.10 -11.06 17.47
N ASP A 212 7.40 -10.38 18.38
CA ASP A 212 5.99 -10.01 18.23
C ASP A 212 5.72 -9.22 16.94
N PHE A 213 6.70 -8.44 16.48
CA PHE A 213 6.60 -7.70 15.24
C PHE A 213 6.63 -8.61 14.02
N LEU A 214 7.55 -9.59 14.00
CA LEU A 214 7.60 -10.55 12.90
C LEU A 214 6.39 -11.47 12.92
N ASP A 215 5.94 -11.93 14.09
CA ASP A 215 4.71 -12.71 14.22
C ASP A 215 3.49 -11.93 13.73
N TYR A 216 3.42 -10.64 14.03
CA TYR A 216 2.39 -9.75 13.51
C TYR A 216 2.45 -9.60 11.98
N LEU A 217 3.60 -9.33 11.38
CA LEU A 217 3.70 -9.22 9.92
C LEU A 217 3.34 -10.53 9.22
N ASP A 218 3.79 -11.65 9.77
CA ASP A 218 3.55 -13.01 9.30
C ASP A 218 2.08 -13.46 9.44
N SER A 219 1.28 -12.70 10.19
CA SER A 219 -0.17 -12.93 10.36
C SER A 219 -1.00 -12.36 9.21
N TYR A 220 -0.46 -11.42 8.42
CA TYR A 220 -1.12 -10.91 7.22
C TYR A 220 -0.89 -11.88 6.06
N ARG A 221 -1.96 -12.24 5.36
CA ARG A 221 -1.88 -13.12 4.18
C ARG A 221 -1.09 -12.47 3.05
N TYR A 222 -1.28 -11.17 2.84
CA TYR A 222 -0.60 -10.37 1.80
C TYR A 222 -0.12 -9.03 2.38
N PRO A 223 1.02 -9.01 3.10
CA PRO A 223 1.53 -7.79 3.75
C PRO A 223 1.79 -6.63 2.77
N LEU A 224 2.10 -6.96 1.52
CA LEU A 224 2.39 -6.02 0.44
C LEU A 224 1.17 -5.62 -0.42
N ALA A 225 -0.05 -6.00 -0.07
CA ALA A 225 -1.22 -5.54 -0.82
C ALA A 225 -1.30 -3.99 -0.80
N GLY A 226 -1.49 -3.35 -1.94
CA GLY A 226 -1.64 -1.90 -2.03
C GLY A 226 -2.93 -1.40 -1.37
N GLU A 227 -3.90 -2.30 -1.23
CA GLU A 227 -5.27 -2.01 -0.84
C GLU A 227 -5.40 -2.07 0.68
N PHE A 228 -5.69 -0.92 1.29
CA PHE A 228 -6.00 -0.83 2.71
C PHE A 228 -6.97 0.31 2.99
N SER A 229 -7.67 0.22 4.13
CA SER A 229 -8.53 1.26 4.65
C SER A 229 -8.22 1.55 6.12
N PHE A 230 -8.54 2.75 6.56
CA PHE A 230 -8.34 3.17 7.94
C PHE A 230 -9.32 4.28 8.31
N ARG A 231 -9.41 4.55 9.62
CA ARG A 231 -10.05 5.76 10.12
C ARG A 231 -9.11 6.95 9.98
N THR A 232 -9.67 8.13 9.73
CA THR A 232 -8.89 9.35 9.46
C THR A 232 -7.93 9.73 10.57
N ASP A 233 -8.25 9.40 11.83
CA ASP A 233 -7.37 9.64 12.98
C ASP A 233 -6.01 8.93 12.86
N VAL A 234 -5.97 7.74 12.25
CA VAL A 234 -4.76 6.99 11.94
C VAL A 234 -3.74 7.81 11.15
N ILE A 235 -4.21 8.68 10.23
CA ILE A 235 -3.37 9.44 9.31
C ILE A 235 -2.47 10.44 10.05
N ASN A 236 -2.95 11.05 11.13
CA ASN A 236 -2.24 12.14 11.82
C ASN A 236 -0.86 11.71 12.35
N ASP A 237 -0.78 10.47 12.85
CA ASP A 237 0.43 9.88 13.43
C ASP A 237 1.19 8.95 12.47
N LEU A 238 0.61 8.69 11.29
CA LEU A 238 1.19 7.76 10.33
C LEU A 238 2.50 8.31 9.77
N ARG A 239 3.56 7.53 9.92
CA ARG A 239 4.87 7.76 9.32
C ARG A 239 5.02 6.88 8.08
N ILE A 240 4.89 7.50 6.91
CA ILE A 240 4.95 6.79 5.64
C ILE A 240 6.42 6.70 5.17
N PRO A 241 6.93 5.50 4.83
CA PRO A 241 8.17 5.38 4.08
C PRO A 241 8.06 5.99 2.69
N SER A 242 9.14 6.60 2.20
CA SER A 242 9.15 7.23 0.89
C SER A 242 9.28 6.25 -0.30
N ASP A 243 9.67 5.00 -0.02
CA ASP A 243 10.02 3.96 -0.99
C ASP A 243 8.93 2.87 -1.13
N TRP A 244 9.27 1.76 -1.82
CA TRP A 244 8.42 0.56 -1.93
C TRP A 244 8.21 -0.16 -0.59
N GLY A 245 8.73 0.38 0.52
CA GLY A 245 8.43 -0.03 1.87
C GLY A 245 7.10 0.50 2.41
N LEU A 246 6.33 1.29 1.65
CA LEU A 246 5.05 1.88 2.07
C LEU A 246 4.17 0.88 2.83
N GLU A 247 3.87 -0.27 2.22
CA GLU A 247 2.93 -1.24 2.77
C GLU A 247 3.46 -1.86 4.09
N ILE A 248 4.74 -2.20 4.15
CA ILE A 248 5.39 -2.73 5.38
C ILE A 248 5.50 -1.64 6.46
N GLY A 249 5.82 -0.41 6.07
CA GLY A 249 5.91 0.73 6.98
C GLY A 249 4.58 1.06 7.61
N VAL A 250 3.50 1.09 6.83
CA VAL A 250 2.13 1.26 7.33
C VAL A 250 1.80 0.17 8.35
N LEU A 251 2.03 -1.11 8.03
CA LEU A 251 1.78 -2.20 8.98
C LEU A 251 2.62 -2.06 10.27
N SER A 252 3.87 -1.62 10.14
CA SER A 252 4.76 -1.32 11.26
C SER A 252 4.22 -0.21 12.17
N GLU A 253 3.69 0.86 11.60
CA GLU A 253 3.09 1.96 12.36
C GLU A 253 1.76 1.53 12.99
N MET A 254 0.98 0.68 12.32
CA MET A 254 -0.25 0.13 12.91
C MET A 254 0.04 -0.69 14.16
N LYS A 255 1.04 -1.58 14.11
CA LYS A 255 1.46 -2.38 15.28
C LYS A 255 1.99 -1.52 16.42
N ARG A 256 2.61 -0.38 16.10
CA ARG A 256 3.16 0.54 17.11
C ARG A 256 2.06 1.33 17.81
N ASN A 257 1.05 1.78 17.06
CA ASN A 257 0.08 2.76 17.54
C ASN A 257 -1.25 2.13 17.99
N TYR A 258 -1.54 0.88 17.59
CA TYR A 258 -2.82 0.22 17.86
C TYR A 258 -2.66 -1.21 18.38
N ALA A 259 -3.55 -1.60 19.29
CA ALA A 259 -3.70 -2.99 19.71
C ALA A 259 -4.20 -3.86 18.54
N THR A 260 -3.78 -5.12 18.47
CA THR A 260 -4.05 -5.95 17.29
C THR A 260 -5.53 -6.29 17.09
N ASN A 261 -6.35 -6.23 18.15
CA ASN A 261 -7.81 -6.36 18.05
C ASN A 261 -8.51 -5.16 17.38
N ARG A 262 -7.78 -4.06 17.13
CA ARG A 262 -8.21 -2.91 16.34
C ARG A 262 -7.79 -3.03 14.87
N LEU A 263 -7.09 -4.10 14.49
CA LEU A 263 -6.53 -4.31 13.18
C LEU A 263 -7.17 -5.56 12.56
N CYS A 264 -7.54 -5.46 11.29
CA CYS A 264 -8.04 -6.61 10.55
C CYS A 264 -7.47 -6.69 9.14
N GLN A 265 -7.77 -7.80 8.49
CA GLN A 265 -7.61 -7.98 7.05
C GLN A 265 -8.90 -8.57 6.49
N VAL A 266 -9.23 -8.24 5.25
CA VAL A 266 -10.47 -8.67 4.60
C VAL A 266 -10.22 -9.22 3.21
N ASP A 267 -10.94 -10.28 2.87
CA ASP A 267 -10.97 -10.87 1.54
C ASP A 267 -11.68 -9.91 0.58
N ILE A 268 -10.96 -9.36 -0.39
CA ILE A 268 -11.50 -8.33 -1.29
C ILE A 268 -11.68 -8.79 -2.73
N ALA A 269 -11.13 -9.94 -3.11
CA ALA A 269 -11.23 -10.43 -4.49
C ALA A 269 -10.92 -11.93 -4.61
N ASP A 270 -11.77 -12.64 -5.38
CA ASP A 270 -11.52 -14.01 -5.81
C ASP A 270 -10.38 -14.08 -6.84
N VAL A 271 -10.41 -13.19 -7.82
CA VAL A 271 -9.38 -13.05 -8.87
C VAL A 271 -8.86 -11.63 -8.84
N TYR A 272 -7.55 -11.51 -8.65
CA TYR A 272 -6.88 -10.22 -8.62
C TYR A 272 -5.72 -10.19 -9.61
N ASP A 273 -5.81 -9.30 -10.60
CA ASP A 273 -4.72 -9.01 -11.51
C ASP A 273 -4.45 -7.50 -11.61
N HIS A 274 -3.19 -7.16 -11.79
CA HIS A 274 -2.71 -5.80 -11.92
C HIS A 274 -1.52 -5.76 -12.88
N LYS A 275 -1.01 -4.57 -13.22
CA LYS A 275 0.14 -4.44 -14.11
C LYS A 275 1.38 -5.16 -13.58
N HIS A 276 1.94 -6.08 -14.37
CA HIS A 276 3.13 -6.84 -13.96
C HIS A 276 4.40 -6.03 -14.12
N GLN A 277 5.30 -6.15 -13.13
CA GLN A 277 6.64 -5.56 -13.14
C GLN A 277 7.68 -6.59 -13.59
N GLU A 278 8.70 -6.14 -14.31
CA GLU A 278 9.81 -6.98 -14.72
C GLU A 278 10.73 -7.33 -13.54
N LEU A 279 11.43 -8.47 -13.65
CA LEU A 279 12.36 -8.92 -12.60
C LEU A 279 13.58 -8.00 -12.46
N SER A 280 14.03 -7.40 -13.56
CA SER A 280 15.19 -6.50 -13.64
C SER A 280 16.47 -7.05 -12.99
N PRO A 281 16.99 -8.24 -13.42
CA PRO A 281 18.16 -8.85 -12.80
C PRO A 281 19.45 -8.05 -12.99
N GLU A 282 19.56 -7.31 -14.09
CA GLU A 282 20.76 -6.52 -14.43
C GLU A 282 20.76 -5.11 -13.82
N ASP A 283 19.64 -4.66 -13.25
CA ASP A 283 19.49 -3.32 -12.67
C ASP A 283 18.73 -3.36 -11.34
N ALA A 284 19.48 -3.29 -10.24
CA ALA A 284 18.94 -3.24 -8.88
C ALA A 284 18.13 -1.97 -8.57
N SER A 285 18.12 -0.97 -9.45
CA SER A 285 17.32 0.25 -9.33
C SER A 285 15.95 0.16 -10.00
N GLN A 286 15.61 -0.97 -10.62
CA GLN A 286 14.35 -1.16 -11.34
C GLN A 286 13.59 -2.42 -10.93
N GLY A 287 12.30 -2.43 -11.30
CA GLY A 287 11.43 -3.60 -11.21
C GLY A 287 11.38 -4.27 -9.83
N LEU A 288 11.26 -5.60 -9.84
CA LEU A 288 11.20 -6.40 -8.62
C LEU A 288 12.52 -6.39 -7.84
N SER A 289 13.65 -6.15 -8.52
CA SER A 289 14.97 -6.07 -7.88
C SER A 289 15.03 -4.90 -6.89
N LYS A 290 14.69 -3.68 -7.33
CA LYS A 290 14.58 -2.51 -6.45
C LYS A 290 13.60 -2.73 -5.30
N MET A 291 12.39 -3.22 -5.63
CA MET A 291 11.37 -3.49 -4.63
C MET A 291 11.90 -4.43 -3.52
N SER A 292 12.65 -5.46 -3.89
CA SER A 292 13.19 -6.41 -2.91
C SER A 292 14.25 -5.79 -1.97
N VAL A 293 15.09 -4.89 -2.49
CA VAL A 293 16.08 -4.15 -1.70
C VAL A 293 15.38 -3.22 -0.72
N ASP A 294 14.39 -2.45 -1.18
CA ASP A 294 13.67 -1.46 -0.37
C ASP A 294 12.89 -2.15 0.77
N ILE A 295 12.20 -3.25 0.47
CA ILE A 295 11.50 -4.05 1.50
C ILE A 295 12.47 -4.62 2.54
N ALA A 296 13.61 -5.17 2.11
CA ALA A 296 14.60 -5.72 3.03
C ALA A 296 15.16 -4.61 3.94
N LYS A 297 15.50 -3.44 3.38
CA LYS A 297 15.94 -2.26 4.15
C LYS A 297 14.88 -1.83 5.17
N ALA A 298 13.60 -1.77 4.78
CA ALA A 298 12.51 -1.41 5.66
C ALA A 298 12.38 -2.39 6.86
N LEU A 299 12.46 -3.70 6.61
CA LEU A 299 12.43 -4.72 7.66
C LEU A 299 13.62 -4.59 8.61
N PHE A 300 14.84 -4.44 8.10
CA PHE A 300 16.05 -4.31 8.93
C PHE A 300 16.01 -3.06 9.80
N ARG A 301 15.65 -1.92 9.22
CA ARG A 301 15.50 -0.65 9.97
C ARG A 301 14.45 -0.76 11.06
N LYS A 302 13.30 -1.40 10.77
CA LYS A 302 12.25 -1.57 11.78
C LYS A 302 12.68 -2.50 12.91
N LEU A 303 13.31 -3.62 12.59
CA LEU A 303 13.84 -4.53 13.60
C LEU A 303 14.91 -3.85 14.46
N ALA A 304 15.81 -3.08 13.85
CA ALA A 304 16.82 -2.32 14.58
C ALA A 304 16.19 -1.27 15.53
N THR A 305 15.12 -0.61 15.08
CA THR A 305 14.34 0.30 15.94
C THR A 305 13.70 -0.41 17.13
N ASN A 306 13.40 -1.70 17.00
CA ASN A 306 12.90 -2.56 18.07
C ASN A 306 14.02 -3.21 18.92
N GLY A 307 15.29 -2.82 18.71
CA GLY A 307 16.43 -3.30 19.48
C GLY A 307 17.20 -4.47 18.87
N GLU A 308 16.87 -4.88 17.65
CA GLU A 308 17.60 -5.95 16.97
C GLU A 308 19.00 -5.49 16.52
N ILE A 309 20.02 -6.23 16.91
CA ILE A 309 21.40 -5.92 16.51
C ILE A 309 21.72 -6.66 15.22
N PHE A 310 22.15 -5.90 14.21
CA PHE A 310 22.62 -6.43 12.94
C PHE A 310 24.14 -6.29 12.79
N SER A 311 24.73 -7.29 12.15
CA SER A 311 26.14 -7.33 11.75
C SER A 311 26.26 -7.99 10.38
N SER A 312 27.43 -7.85 9.75
CA SER A 312 27.73 -8.49 8.48
C SER A 312 27.54 -10.02 8.52
N GLU A 313 27.95 -10.66 9.61
CA GLU A 313 27.79 -12.11 9.84
C GLU A 313 26.33 -12.50 9.99
N LYS A 314 25.55 -11.66 10.68
CA LYS A 314 24.11 -11.88 10.83
C LYS A 314 23.39 -11.77 9.49
N PHE A 315 23.72 -10.80 8.65
CA PHE A 315 23.15 -10.69 7.31
C PHE A 315 23.51 -11.89 6.42
N ARG A 316 24.77 -12.38 6.48
CA ARG A 316 25.16 -13.63 5.80
C ARG A 316 24.32 -14.82 6.25
N THR A 317 24.04 -14.91 7.55
CA THR A 317 23.20 -15.96 8.13
C THR A 317 21.73 -15.83 7.71
N ILE A 318 21.20 -14.60 7.72
CA ILE A 318 19.84 -14.30 7.23
C ILE A 318 19.72 -14.70 5.76
N LYS A 319 20.67 -14.29 4.89
CA LYS A 319 20.66 -14.65 3.47
C LYS A 319 20.69 -16.17 3.26
N ALA A 320 21.56 -16.89 3.97
CA ALA A 320 21.67 -18.33 3.83
C ALA A 320 20.37 -19.03 4.28
N THR A 321 19.79 -18.57 5.39
CA THR A 321 18.53 -19.10 5.93
C THR A 321 17.35 -18.79 5.02
N TYR A 322 17.24 -17.55 4.55
CA TYR A 322 16.26 -17.10 3.56
C TYR A 322 16.32 -17.95 2.30
N PHE A 323 17.52 -18.14 1.74
CA PHE A 323 17.68 -18.88 0.49
C PHE A 323 17.16 -20.31 0.61
N ARG A 324 17.47 -21.01 1.72
CA ARG A 324 16.95 -22.36 1.96
C ARG A 324 15.42 -22.37 2.07
N ILE A 325 14.85 -21.50 2.90
CA ILE A 325 13.40 -21.43 3.12
C ILE A 325 12.68 -21.08 1.82
N ALA A 326 13.21 -20.14 1.04
CA ALA A 326 12.62 -19.71 -0.22
C ALA A 326 12.57 -20.84 -1.26
N LEU A 327 13.59 -21.70 -1.33
CA LEU A 327 13.57 -22.89 -2.20
C LEU A 327 12.49 -23.90 -1.77
N ASP A 328 12.29 -24.10 -0.46
CA ASP A 328 11.21 -24.96 0.05
C ASP A 328 9.81 -24.38 -0.32
N PHE A 329 9.68 -23.05 -0.31
CA PHE A 329 8.46 -22.38 -0.78
C PHE A 329 8.26 -22.51 -2.30
N VAL A 330 9.32 -22.51 -3.11
CA VAL A 330 9.21 -22.76 -4.57
C VAL A 330 8.60 -24.13 -4.82
N GLU A 331 9.04 -25.17 -4.10
CA GLU A 331 8.45 -26.51 -4.20
C GLU A 331 6.98 -26.52 -3.74
N THR A 332 6.67 -25.83 -2.63
CA THR A 332 5.29 -25.71 -2.12
C THR A 332 4.36 -25.07 -3.16
N TYR A 333 4.77 -23.94 -3.75
CA TYR A 333 3.98 -23.27 -4.79
C TYR A 333 3.93 -24.06 -6.10
N GLN A 334 4.95 -24.85 -6.43
CA GLN A 334 4.89 -25.76 -7.57
C GLN A 334 3.79 -26.82 -7.36
N ASN A 335 3.75 -27.44 -6.17
CA ASN A 335 2.74 -28.44 -5.84
C ASN A 335 1.33 -27.84 -5.84
N ASP A 336 1.17 -26.64 -5.28
CA ASP A 336 -0.08 -25.90 -5.28
C ASP A 336 -0.51 -25.48 -6.71
N ALA A 337 0.43 -25.11 -7.58
CA ALA A 337 0.14 -24.86 -8.98
C ALA A 337 -0.33 -26.13 -9.71
N ILE A 338 0.35 -27.27 -9.50
CA ILE A 338 0.01 -28.55 -10.13
C ILE A 338 -1.41 -29.00 -9.77
N ILE A 339 -1.77 -28.98 -8.48
CA ILE A 339 -3.12 -29.41 -8.06
C ILE A 339 -4.22 -28.49 -8.60
N ASN A 340 -3.92 -27.21 -8.82
CA ASN A 340 -4.85 -26.23 -9.39
C ASN A 340 -4.78 -26.14 -10.94
N GLY A 341 -3.97 -26.98 -11.60
CA GLY A 341 -3.84 -26.96 -13.06
C GLY A 341 -3.15 -25.72 -13.64
N LEU A 342 -2.34 -25.03 -12.83
CA LEU A 342 -1.62 -23.82 -13.23
C LEU A 342 -0.22 -24.15 -13.77
N VAL A 343 0.25 -23.34 -14.70
CA VAL A 343 1.61 -23.41 -15.24
C VAL A 343 2.59 -22.79 -14.24
N PHE A 344 3.65 -23.53 -13.90
CA PHE A 344 4.68 -23.08 -12.97
C PHE A 344 6.09 -23.36 -13.51
N ASP A 345 6.88 -22.29 -13.71
CA ASP A 345 8.25 -22.38 -14.23
C ASP A 345 9.24 -22.35 -13.07
N ARG A 346 9.54 -23.53 -12.52
CA ARG A 346 10.41 -23.70 -11.35
C ARG A 346 11.77 -23.01 -11.53
N HIS A 347 12.38 -23.14 -12.71
CA HIS A 347 13.69 -22.55 -13.00
C HIS A 347 13.66 -21.02 -12.89
N LYS A 348 12.62 -20.38 -13.43
CA LYS A 348 12.45 -18.92 -13.28
C LYS A 348 12.21 -18.48 -11.85
N GLU A 349 11.45 -19.25 -11.08
CA GLU A 349 11.17 -18.93 -9.68
C GLU A 349 12.44 -19.09 -8.82
N GLU A 350 13.26 -20.12 -9.05
CA GLU A 350 14.56 -20.29 -8.37
C GLU A 350 15.54 -19.16 -8.73
N LYS A 351 15.61 -18.74 -10.01
CA LYS A 351 16.40 -17.57 -10.42
C LYS A 351 15.96 -16.28 -9.72
N ALA A 352 14.66 -16.10 -9.51
CA ALA A 352 14.16 -14.96 -8.74
C ALA A 352 14.60 -15.03 -7.28
N VAL A 353 14.61 -16.21 -6.66
CA VAL A 353 15.13 -16.43 -5.30
C VAL A 353 16.62 -16.13 -5.21
N GLU A 354 17.42 -16.52 -6.21
CA GLU A 354 18.85 -16.18 -6.27
C GLU A 354 19.09 -14.67 -6.30
N LEU A 355 18.37 -13.94 -7.16
CA LEU A 355 18.42 -12.48 -7.23
C LEU A 355 18.02 -11.85 -5.90
N PHE A 356 16.89 -12.26 -5.34
CA PHE A 356 16.40 -11.73 -4.06
C PHE A 356 17.37 -12.00 -2.91
N ALA A 357 18.06 -13.14 -2.90
CA ALA A 357 19.07 -13.44 -1.90
C ALA A 357 20.28 -12.49 -2.00
N GLN A 358 20.67 -12.09 -3.21
CA GLN A 358 21.69 -11.06 -3.42
C GLN A 358 21.19 -9.70 -2.91
N ASN A 359 19.96 -9.33 -3.23
CA ASN A 359 19.35 -8.08 -2.81
C ASN A 359 19.20 -7.96 -1.28
N VAL A 360 18.89 -9.05 -0.59
CA VAL A 360 18.87 -9.13 0.88
C VAL A 360 20.26 -8.80 1.46
N MET A 361 21.34 -9.31 0.85
CA MET A 361 22.71 -8.98 1.26
C MET A 361 23.07 -7.52 0.98
N SER A 362 22.74 -7.01 -0.21
CA SER A 362 22.98 -5.63 -0.60
C SER A 362 22.24 -4.65 0.31
N ALA A 363 20.99 -4.95 0.67
CA ALA A 363 20.22 -4.18 1.64
C ALA A 363 20.88 -4.17 3.03
N GLY A 364 21.42 -5.31 3.48
CA GLY A 364 22.14 -5.41 4.74
C GLY A 364 23.44 -4.61 4.76
N ALA A 365 24.23 -4.67 3.68
CA ALA A 365 25.45 -3.87 3.54
C ALA A 365 25.12 -2.37 3.58
N TYR A 366 24.13 -1.95 2.79
CA TYR A 366 23.67 -0.56 2.77
C TYR A 366 23.19 -0.09 4.15
N PHE A 367 22.46 -0.92 4.89
CA PHE A 367 21.99 -0.60 6.23
C PHE A 367 23.15 -0.32 7.21
N LEU A 368 24.25 -1.08 7.12
CA LEU A 368 25.43 -0.87 7.97
C LEU A 368 26.22 0.38 7.57
N GLU A 369 26.28 0.69 6.27
CA GLU A 369 27.02 1.82 5.73
C GLU A 369 26.29 3.16 5.90
N ASN A 370 24.96 3.16 6.06
CA ASN A 370 24.12 4.36 6.12
C ASN A 370 23.30 4.44 7.43
N PRO A 371 23.94 4.53 8.61
CA PRO A 371 23.26 4.48 9.90
C PRO A 371 22.38 5.70 10.21
N MET A 372 22.56 6.80 9.48
CA MET A 372 21.84 8.06 9.67
C MET A 372 20.62 8.22 8.77
N ASP A 373 20.36 7.28 7.86
CA ASP A 373 19.21 7.35 6.97
C ASP A 373 17.90 7.32 7.77
N THR A 374 17.13 8.40 7.67
CA THR A 374 15.78 8.47 8.24
C THR A 374 14.78 7.94 7.22
N PRO A 375 14.14 6.78 7.45
CA PRO A 375 13.33 6.12 6.42
C PRO A 375 11.90 6.66 6.32
N PHE A 376 11.52 7.60 7.18
CA PHE A 376 10.13 8.04 7.31
C PHE A 376 9.96 9.48 6.90
N ILE A 377 8.95 9.71 6.05
CA ILE A 377 8.38 11.02 5.87
C ILE A 377 7.80 11.49 7.21
N PRO A 378 8.01 12.76 7.60
CA PRO A 378 7.39 13.35 8.79
C PRO A 378 5.88 13.13 8.85
N SER A 379 5.35 12.82 10.03
CA SER A 379 3.90 12.72 10.23
C SER A 379 3.24 14.09 10.05
N TRP A 380 1.97 14.10 9.66
CA TRP A 380 1.21 15.35 9.52
C TRP A 380 1.08 16.11 10.85
N ASN A 381 1.05 15.41 12.00
CA ASN A 381 1.16 16.05 13.31
C ASN A 381 2.44 16.89 13.47
N ARG A 382 3.59 16.39 13.01
CA ARG A 382 4.85 17.16 13.04
C ARG A 382 4.81 18.34 12.07
N VAL A 383 4.21 18.17 10.90
CA VAL A 383 4.09 19.24 9.90
C VAL A 383 3.19 20.36 10.40
N THR A 384 1.98 20.05 10.88
CA THR A 384 1.05 21.05 11.43
C THR A 384 1.63 21.74 12.66
N SER A 385 2.39 21.05 13.51
CA SER A 385 3.07 21.70 14.64
C SER A 385 4.11 22.74 14.21
N ALA A 386 4.74 22.57 13.03
CA ALA A 386 5.80 23.46 12.55
C ALA A 386 5.30 24.53 11.57
N ILE A 387 4.15 24.30 10.94
CA ILE A 387 3.43 25.21 10.04
C ILE A 387 1.93 25.06 10.35
N PRO A 388 1.38 25.83 11.30
CA PRO A 388 0.00 25.66 11.75
C PRO A 388 -1.06 25.80 10.67
N ASP A 389 -0.83 26.65 9.67
CA ASP A 389 -1.75 27.00 8.57
C ASP A 389 -1.52 26.17 7.30
N ILE A 390 -0.77 25.06 7.39
CA ILE A 390 -0.39 24.24 6.22
C ILE A 390 -1.57 23.50 5.60
N LYS A 391 -2.56 23.11 6.41
CA LYS A 391 -3.73 22.36 5.95
C LYS A 391 -4.61 23.27 5.10
N GLU A 392 -4.83 24.50 5.56
CA GLU A 392 -5.57 25.54 4.84
C GLU A 392 -4.90 25.87 3.51
N GLN A 393 -3.57 26.03 3.51
CA GLN A 393 -2.80 26.26 2.27
C GLN A 393 -2.91 25.10 1.29
N LEU A 394 -2.84 23.86 1.78
CA LEU A 394 -2.98 22.67 0.93
C LEU A 394 -4.37 22.58 0.32
N LEU A 395 -5.41 22.80 1.13
CA LEU A 395 -6.80 22.81 0.67
C LEU A 395 -7.03 23.89 -0.39
N GLU A 396 -6.57 25.12 -0.13
CA GLU A 396 -6.67 26.24 -1.06
C GLU A 396 -5.92 25.97 -2.37
N ALA A 397 -4.69 25.46 -2.29
CA ALA A 397 -3.87 25.15 -3.46
C ALA A 397 -4.59 24.18 -4.41
N VAL A 398 -5.09 23.07 -3.86
CA VAL A 398 -5.81 22.05 -4.63
C VAL A 398 -7.12 22.61 -5.19
N ASP A 399 -7.88 23.36 -4.38
CA ASP A 399 -9.14 23.96 -4.83
C ASP A 399 -8.96 24.98 -5.95
N LEU A 400 -7.91 25.81 -5.87
CA LEU A 400 -7.59 26.77 -6.92
C LEU A 400 -7.15 26.05 -8.20
N ASP A 401 -6.28 25.04 -8.12
CA ASP A 401 -5.86 24.27 -9.30
C ASP A 401 -7.07 23.56 -9.95
N ASN A 402 -7.96 22.95 -9.16
CA ASN A 402 -9.15 22.27 -9.70
C ASN A 402 -10.17 23.25 -10.30
N LYS A 403 -10.20 24.52 -9.87
CA LYS A 403 -11.10 25.55 -10.42
C LYS A 403 -10.52 26.25 -11.65
N GLU A 404 -9.23 26.58 -11.64
CA GLU A 404 -8.56 27.33 -12.70
C GLU A 404 -8.34 26.48 -13.96
N TYR A 405 -7.98 25.21 -13.78
CA TYR A 405 -7.61 24.33 -14.88
C TYR A 405 -8.77 23.46 -15.38
N ARG A 406 -9.95 23.53 -14.76
CA ARG A 406 -11.13 22.80 -15.23
C ARG A 406 -11.54 23.33 -16.62
N PRO A 407 -11.78 22.44 -17.60
CA PRO A 407 -12.24 22.86 -18.92
C PRO A 407 -13.61 23.52 -18.91
#